data_AF-A0A9X0WLI2-F1
#
_entry.id   AF-A0A9X0WLI2-F1
#
_cell.length_a   1.000
_cell.length_b   1.000
_cell.length_c   1.000
_cell.angle_alpha   90.00
_cell.angle_beta   90.00
_cell.angle_gamma   90.00
#
_symmetry.space_group_name_H-M   'P 1'
#
loop_
_entity.id
_entity.type
_entity.pdbx_description
1 polymer ?
#
loop_
_entity_poly.entity_id
_entity_poly.type
_entity_poly.pdbx_seq_one_letter_code
_entity_poly.pdbx_strand_id
1 'polypeptide(L)' 'MKPILAILILEPLIGKSNRVYEILNRKRPLTLPMIRRLHRHLGIPAEVLIAETVTR' A
#
# COMPACT_ATOMS: atom_id res chain seq x y z
N MET A 1 10.03 15.39 -6.52
CA MET A 1 9.12 16.18 -5.65
C MET A 1 7.67 15.98 -6.10
N LYS A 2 7.04 14.87 -5.68
CA LYS A 2 5.59 14.60 -5.77
C LYS A 2 5.07 13.55 -4.74
N PRO A 3 5.68 13.31 -3.55
CA PRO A 3 5.22 12.24 -2.66
C PRO A 3 3.96 12.60 -1.83
N ILE A 4 3.73 13.89 -1.53
CA ILE A 4 2.65 14.29 -0.59
C ILE A 4 1.26 13.99 -1.16
N LEU A 5 1.05 14.22 -2.46
CA LEU A 5 -0.24 13.96 -3.11
C LEU A 5 -0.58 12.46 -3.14
N ALA A 6 0.43 11.62 -3.33
CA ALA A 6 0.26 10.17 -3.32
C ALA A 6 -0.10 9.65 -1.92
N ILE A 7 0.47 10.24 -0.87
CA ILE A 7 0.18 9.83 0.52
C ILE A 7 -1.29 10.08 0.85
N LEU A 8 -1.82 11.27 0.53
CA LEU A 8 -3.23 11.61 0.80
C LEU A 8 -4.23 10.67 0.10
N ILE A 9 -3.92 10.22 -1.12
CA ILE A 9 -4.75 9.26 -1.86
C ILE A 9 -4.71 7.86 -1.22
N LEU A 10 -3.55 7.48 -0.67
CA LEU A 10 -3.35 6.15 -0.08
C LEU A 10 -3.87 6.04 1.36
N GLU A 11 -3.96 7.14 2.11
CA GLU A 11 -4.47 7.11 3.49
C GLU A 11 -5.80 6.37 3.68
N PRO A 12 -6.86 6.64 2.88
CA PRO A 12 -8.13 5.91 3.02
C PRO A 12 -8.03 4.42 2.64
N LEU A 13 -7.04 4.04 1.83
CA LEU A 13 -6.89 2.67 1.33
C LEU A 13 -5.96 1.83 2.22
N ILE A 14 -4.97 2.46 2.83
CA ILE A 14 -3.86 1.83 3.54
C ILE A 14 -3.90 2.12 5.05
N GLY A 15 -4.33 3.31 5.46
CA GLY A 15 -4.29 3.83 6.82
C GLY A 15 -3.42 5.08 6.93
N LYS A 16 -3.17 5.57 8.14
CA LYS A 16 -2.43 6.82 8.39
C LYS A 16 -1.08 6.90 7.65
N SER A 17 -0.63 8.13 7.37
CA SER A 17 0.63 8.46 6.68
C SER A 17 1.86 7.64 7.12
N ASN A 18 2.03 7.35 8.41
CA ASN A 18 3.14 6.52 8.90
C ASN A 18 3.11 5.09 8.32
N ARG A 19 1.92 4.47 8.27
CA ARG A 19 1.72 3.14 7.70
C ARG A 19 1.89 3.15 6.18
N VAL A 20 1.43 4.21 5.51
CA VAL A 20 1.68 4.41 4.08
C VAL A 20 3.19 4.44 3.83
N TYR A 21 3.93 5.21 4.63
CA TYR A 21 5.37 5.31 4.51
C TYR A 21 6.08 3.97 4.75
N GLU A 22 5.69 3.22 5.78
CA GLU A 22 6.25 1.89 6.05
C GLU A 22 6.04 0.91 4.89
N ILE A 23 4.87 0.93 4.26
CA ILE A 23 4.54 0.05 3.13
C ILE A 23 5.29 0.46 1.87
N LEU A 24 5.32 1.76 1.55
CA LEU A 24 6.07 2.27 0.40
C LEU A 24 7.57 1.99 0.52
N ASN A 25 8.10 1.96 1.75
CA ASN A 25 9.49 1.58 2.03
C ASN A 25 9.67 0.08 2.29
N ARG A 26 8.66 -0.76 2.04
CA ARG A 26 8.69 -2.22 2.22
C ARG A 26 9.07 -2.69 3.64
N LYS A 27 8.93 -1.84 4.64
CA LYS A 27 9.15 -2.18 6.06
C LYS A 27 7.97 -2.96 6.64
N ARG A 28 6.80 -2.87 5.98
CA ARG A 28 5.58 -3.56 6.37
C ARG A 28 4.89 -4.12 5.12
N PRO A 29 4.40 -5.38 5.15
CA PRO A 29 3.64 -5.91 4.04
C PRO A 29 2.24 -5.30 3.96
N LEU A 30 1.66 -5.36 2.76
CA LEU A 30 0.23 -5.15 2.57
C LEU A 30 -0.55 -6.29 3.23
N THR A 31 -1.65 -5.95 3.89
CA THR A 31 -2.61 -6.96 4.37
C THR A 31 -3.67 -7.24 3.31
N LEU A 32 -4.32 -8.40 3.37
CA LEU A 32 -5.38 -8.77 2.41
C LEU A 32 -6.52 -7.72 2.31
N PRO A 33 -7.04 -7.13 3.39
CA PRO A 33 -8.00 -6.03 3.29
C PRO A 33 -7.49 -4.81 2.50
N MET A 34 -6.20 -4.50 2.63
CA MET A 34 -5.57 -3.37 1.92
C MET A 34 -5.42 -3.69 0.44
N ILE A 35 -4.96 -4.90 0.11
CA ILE A 35 -4.89 -5.39 -1.28
C ILE A 35 -6.27 -5.28 -1.94
N ARG A 36 -7.32 -5.78 -1.28
CA ARG A 36 -8.70 -5.68 -1.77
C ARG A 36 -9.15 -4.24 -1.99
N ARG A 37 -8.80 -3.30 -1.11
CA ARG A 37 -9.13 -1.87 -1.27
C ARG A 37 -8.38 -1.26 -2.44
N LEU A 38 -7.08 -1.50 -2.56
CA LEU A 38 -6.25 -0.99 -3.66
C LEU A 38 -6.76 -1.49 -5.01
N HIS A 39 -7.07 -2.79 -5.11
CA HIS A 39 -7.63 -3.38 -6.32
C HIS A 39 -8.96 -2.72 -6.72
N ARG A 40 -9.91 -2.62 -5.79
CA ARG A 40 -11.24 -2.05 -6.10
C ARG A 40 -11.23 -0.57 -6.45
N HIS A 41 -10.38 0.23 -5.80
CA HIS A 41 -10.44 1.69 -5.94
C HIS A 41 -9.44 2.24 -6.97
N LEU A 42 -8.32 1.54 -7.20
CA LEU A 42 -7.27 1.98 -8.12
C LEU A 42 -7.13 1.07 -9.35
N GLY A 43 -7.88 -0.04 -9.41
CA GLY A 43 -7.80 -1.00 -10.52
C GLY A 43 -6.49 -1.78 -10.57
N ILE A 44 -5.67 -1.73 -9.51
CA ILE A 44 -4.38 -2.42 -9.47
C ILE A 44 -4.63 -3.92 -9.38
N PRO A 45 -4.11 -4.75 -10.29
CA PRO A 45 -4.31 -6.21 -10.23
C PRO A 45 -3.81 -6.78 -8.90
N ALA A 46 -4.52 -7.77 -8.34
CA ALA A 46 -4.20 -8.30 -7.02
C ALA A 46 -2.85 -9.02 -7.01
N GLU A 47 -2.51 -9.69 -8.11
CA GLU A 47 -1.27 -10.42 -8.33
C GLU A 47 -0.03 -9.52 -8.24
N VAL A 48 -0.12 -8.24 -8.63
CA VAL A 48 1.03 -7.30 -8.52
C VAL A 48 1.17 -6.70 -7.12
N LEU A 49 0.14 -6.82 -6.28
CA LEU A 49 0.14 -6.35 -4.89
C LEU A 49 0.59 -7.41 -3.89
N ILE A 50 0.72 -8.65 -4.35
CA ILE A 50 1.17 -9.79 -3.55
C ILE A 50 2.67 -9.96 -3.79
N ALA A 51 3.44 -9.86 -2.72
CA ALA A 51 4.87 -10.13 -2.74
C ALA A 51 5.24 -10.96 -1.52
N GLU A 52 6.20 -11.85 -1.68
CA GLU A 52 6.78 -12.57 -0.56
C GLU A 52 7.47 -11.57 0.39
N THR A 53 7.17 -11.70 1.68
CA THR A 53 7.91 -10.99 2.71
C THR A 53 9.25 -11.68 2.89
N VAL A 54 10.32 -11.07 2.39
CA VAL A 54 11.67 -11.51 2.72
C VAL A 54 11.92 -11.14 4.18
N THR A 55 11.65 -12.08 5.08
CA THR A 55 12.12 -12.02 6.46
C THR A 55 13.62 -12.26 6.40
N ARG A 56 14.41 -11.17 6.48
CA ARG A 56 15.83 -11.27 6.78
C ARG A 56 16.03 -11.54 8.27
#